data_AF-A0QPA5-F1
#
_entry.id   AF-A0QPA5-F1
#
_cell.length_a   1.000
_cell.length_b   1.000
_cell.length_c   1.000
_cell.angle_alpha   90.00
_cell.angle_beta   90.00
_cell.angle_gamma   90.00
#
_symmetry.space_group_name_H-M   'P 1'
#
loop_
_entity.id
_entity.type
_entity.pdbx_description
1 polymer ?
#
loop_
_entity_poly.entity_id
_entity_poly.type
_entity_poly.pdbx_seq_one_letter_code
_entity_poly.pdbx_strand_id
1 'polypeptide(L)'
;MSVLIGAESSRTAGTGRVRSDRLSKRTEFDERFSALRDRAAAVLGTERPPALESGSPIRVGEVISDFSQLCVRRLQAVRSSDTEAERQLGSLLLELQQLALDWYLFETGVRSQRLADCAVSLNRLRAMPTTAALLDNACHELVFRLGFRRAVLSTVDTRGWTPMILLDRTEPADRGWFSNWQNQTVPLVQTTPEALSLSRRRPCLIEDTTDAPVYRPLIVHAGQSRSYVVAPLVQSGDVMGFLHTDHYPENTPVDEADRDVLWAFADGFSHIYQRAALLENLRRQRDHIRDLLISTVDQIDELCDVSVEATAWADENGQTADDDATTGARPPHRVELTERESEVLRLMVTGASNHEIAEQLVITEGTVKSHVKHILRKYGAVNRAQAIAWALQGT
;
A
#
# COMPACT_ATOMS: atom_id res chain seq x y z
N MET A 1 -16.03 -13.09 35.06
CA MET A 1 -16.05 -13.57 33.66
C MET A 1 -15.07 -12.75 32.84
N SER A 2 -13.78 -13.10 32.90
CA SER A 2 -12.73 -12.54 32.03
C SER A 2 -12.49 -13.53 30.90
N VAL A 3 -12.68 -13.10 29.66
CA VAL A 3 -12.25 -13.86 28.49
C VAL A 3 -10.89 -13.31 28.07
N LEU A 4 -9.88 -14.18 28.20
CA LEU A 4 -8.49 -13.96 27.85
C LEU A 4 -8.34 -13.70 26.34
N ILE A 5 -7.73 -12.55 26.02
CA ILE A 5 -7.18 -12.24 24.71
C ILE A 5 -5.88 -13.04 24.57
N GLY A 6 -5.95 -14.17 23.87
CA GLY A 6 -4.77 -14.93 23.45
C GLY A 6 -4.09 -14.24 22.28
N ALA A 7 -2.83 -13.87 22.46
CA ALA A 7 -1.96 -13.34 21.43
C ALA A 7 -1.79 -14.37 20.29
N GLU A 8 -2.27 -14.06 19.09
CA GLU A 8 -1.99 -14.86 17.90
C GLU A 8 -0.62 -14.50 17.34
N SER A 9 0.28 -15.47 17.44
CA SER A 9 1.59 -15.47 16.80
C SER A 9 1.46 -15.49 15.27
N SER A 10 2.45 -14.87 14.64
CA SER A 10 2.78 -14.85 13.21
C SER A 10 2.22 -16.02 12.37
N ARG A 11 1.05 -15.82 11.72
CA ARG A 11 0.55 -16.68 10.64
C ARG A 11 1.14 -16.24 9.30
N THR A 12 2.38 -16.63 9.02
CA THR A 12 2.96 -16.65 7.66
C THR A 12 2.67 -17.96 6.92
N ALA A 13 2.14 -18.98 7.59
CA ALA A 13 1.90 -20.32 7.04
C ALA A 13 0.50 -20.56 6.40
N GLY A 14 -0.38 -19.55 6.34
CA GLY A 14 -1.80 -19.74 6.00
C GLY A 14 -2.11 -20.00 4.52
N THR A 15 -1.40 -19.37 3.59
CA THR A 15 -1.80 -19.37 2.17
C THR A 15 -1.51 -20.69 1.44
N GLY A 16 -0.46 -21.42 1.83
CA GLY A 16 -0.14 -22.74 1.28
C GLY A 16 -1.14 -23.81 1.68
N ARG A 17 -1.61 -23.79 2.93
CA ARG A 17 -2.56 -24.77 3.48
C ARG A 17 -3.96 -24.59 2.90
N VAL A 18 -4.48 -23.36 2.87
CA VAL A 18 -5.78 -23.04 2.28
C VAL A 18 -5.84 -23.44 0.80
N ARG A 19 -4.72 -23.31 0.08
CA ARG A 19 -4.63 -23.68 -1.33
C ARG A 19 -4.56 -25.19 -1.57
N SER A 20 -3.82 -25.92 -0.73
CA SER A 20 -3.83 -27.39 -0.73
C SER A 20 -5.23 -27.93 -0.47
N ASP A 21 -5.93 -27.36 0.52
CA ASP A 21 -7.31 -27.73 0.83
C ASP A 21 -8.25 -27.39 -0.34
N ARG A 22 -8.01 -26.27 -1.02
CA ARG A 22 -8.77 -25.86 -2.21
C ARG A 22 -8.64 -26.81 -3.38
N LEU A 23 -7.40 -27.18 -3.71
CA LEU A 23 -7.10 -28.14 -4.78
C LEU A 23 -7.70 -29.50 -4.46
N SER A 24 -7.55 -29.97 -3.21
CA SER A 24 -8.13 -31.23 -2.74
C SER A 24 -9.65 -31.25 -2.89
N LYS A 25 -10.33 -30.18 -2.45
CA LYS A 25 -11.79 -30.06 -2.56
C LYS A 25 -12.28 -29.99 -4.00
N ARG A 26 -11.51 -29.36 -4.90
CA ARG A 26 -11.82 -29.33 -6.33
C ARG A 26 -11.68 -30.71 -6.96
N THR A 27 -10.62 -31.44 -6.65
CA THR A 27 -10.45 -32.83 -7.11
C THR A 27 -11.59 -33.73 -6.62
N GLU A 28 -11.95 -33.64 -5.33
CA GLU A 28 -13.07 -34.39 -4.74
C GLU A 28 -14.39 -34.08 -5.47
N PHE A 29 -14.62 -32.81 -5.79
CA PHE A 29 -15.79 -32.38 -6.55
C PHE A 29 -15.79 -32.96 -7.98
N ASP A 30 -14.68 -32.85 -8.70
CA ASP A 30 -14.55 -33.36 -10.08
C ASP A 30 -14.78 -34.88 -10.16
N GLU A 31 -14.25 -35.63 -9.19
CA GLU A 31 -14.47 -37.07 -9.05
C GLU A 31 -15.95 -37.41 -8.82
N ARG A 32 -16.59 -36.71 -7.86
CA ARG A 32 -18.03 -36.89 -7.57
C ARG A 32 -18.89 -36.55 -8.79
N PHE A 33 -18.59 -35.45 -9.48
CA PHE A 33 -19.30 -35.05 -10.69
C PHE A 33 -19.15 -36.09 -11.81
N SER A 34 -17.92 -36.58 -12.04
CA SER A 34 -17.69 -37.62 -13.06
C SER A 34 -18.46 -38.90 -12.74
N ALA A 35 -18.48 -39.34 -11.49
CA ALA A 35 -19.24 -40.52 -11.07
C ALA A 35 -20.75 -40.36 -11.32
N LEU A 36 -21.31 -39.16 -11.08
CA LEU A 36 -22.71 -38.87 -11.40
C LEU A 36 -22.98 -38.88 -12.90
N ARG A 37 -22.07 -38.32 -13.70
CA ARG A 37 -22.16 -38.35 -15.16
C ARG A 37 -22.15 -39.78 -15.71
N ASP A 38 -21.26 -40.62 -15.22
CA ASP A 38 -21.12 -42.01 -15.67
C ASP A 38 -22.37 -42.84 -15.31
N ARG A 39 -22.94 -42.62 -14.12
CA ARG A 39 -24.22 -43.23 -13.73
C ARG A 39 -25.38 -42.74 -14.58
N ALA A 40 -25.42 -41.45 -14.90
CA ALA A 40 -26.49 -40.88 -15.71
C ALA A 40 -26.46 -41.37 -17.16
N ALA A 41 -25.29 -41.72 -17.70
CA ALA A 41 -25.16 -42.29 -19.05
C ALA A 41 -25.99 -43.58 -19.22
N ALA A 42 -26.17 -44.37 -18.16
CA ALA A 42 -27.00 -45.58 -18.19
C ALA A 42 -28.52 -45.29 -18.30
N VAL A 43 -28.96 -44.10 -17.89
CA VAL A 43 -30.39 -43.75 -17.71
C VAL A 43 -30.89 -42.72 -18.73
N LEU A 44 -29.99 -41.84 -19.20
CA LEU A 44 -30.27 -40.79 -20.18
C LEU A 44 -30.23 -41.26 -21.64
N GLY A 45 -29.71 -42.47 -21.90
CA GLY A 45 -29.67 -43.05 -23.25
C GLY A 45 -28.74 -42.28 -24.19
N THR A 46 -29.29 -41.62 -25.21
CA THR A 46 -28.50 -40.87 -26.22
C THR A 46 -28.12 -39.46 -25.76
N GLU A 47 -28.82 -38.89 -24.78
CA GLU A 47 -28.51 -37.57 -24.24
C GLU A 47 -27.29 -37.65 -23.33
N ARG A 48 -26.30 -36.78 -23.56
CA ARG A 48 -25.07 -36.76 -22.78
C ARG A 48 -25.11 -35.60 -21.78
N PRO A 49 -24.76 -35.86 -20.50
CA PRO A 49 -24.58 -34.78 -19.55
C PRO A 49 -23.46 -33.83 -20.00
N PRO A 50 -23.54 -32.54 -19.64
CA PRO A 50 -22.48 -31.58 -19.90
C PRO A 50 -21.17 -32.01 -19.22
N ALA A 51 -20.04 -31.67 -19.84
CA ALA A 51 -18.73 -31.89 -19.26
C ALA A 51 -18.28 -30.63 -18.48
N LEU A 52 -17.57 -30.83 -17.38
CA LEU A 52 -16.83 -29.76 -16.73
C LEU A 52 -15.63 -29.40 -17.59
N GLU A 53 -15.64 -28.24 -18.22
CA GLU A 53 -14.42 -27.66 -18.77
C GLU A 53 -13.55 -27.17 -17.62
N SER A 54 -12.29 -27.61 -17.56
CA SER A 54 -11.40 -27.50 -16.40
C SER A 54 -10.94 -26.07 -16.01
N GLY A 55 -11.63 -25.03 -16.45
CA GLY A 55 -11.24 -23.63 -16.25
C GLY A 55 -12.03 -22.90 -15.16
N SER A 56 -13.32 -22.63 -15.41
CA SER A 56 -14.06 -21.59 -14.67
C SER A 56 -14.95 -22.15 -13.54
N PRO A 57 -14.73 -21.77 -12.27
CA PRO A 57 -15.59 -22.12 -11.13
C PRO A 57 -17.06 -21.70 -11.30
N ILE A 58 -17.33 -20.66 -12.10
CA ILE A 58 -18.67 -20.11 -12.34
C ILE A 58 -19.50 -21.04 -13.23
N ARG A 59 -18.85 -21.71 -14.18
CA ARG A 59 -19.51 -22.70 -15.05
C ARG A 59 -19.96 -23.94 -14.28
N VAL A 60 -19.44 -24.19 -13.09
CA VAL A 60 -19.81 -25.37 -12.29
C VAL A 60 -21.29 -25.35 -11.92
N GLY A 61 -21.79 -24.20 -11.46
CA GLY A 61 -23.20 -24.03 -11.12
C GLY A 61 -24.12 -24.18 -12.34
N GLU A 62 -23.74 -23.59 -13.47
CA GLU A 62 -24.46 -23.70 -14.74
C GLU A 62 -24.49 -25.15 -15.24
N VAL A 63 -23.34 -25.82 -15.25
CA VAL A 63 -23.20 -27.22 -15.68
C VAL A 63 -24.04 -28.15 -14.80
N ILE A 64 -24.06 -27.97 -13.47
CA ILE A 64 -24.92 -28.77 -12.59
C ILE A 64 -26.40 -28.44 -12.83
N SER A 65 -26.75 -27.17 -13.06
CA SER A 65 -28.11 -26.76 -13.39
C SER A 65 -28.59 -27.41 -14.68
N ASP A 66 -27.79 -27.35 -15.74
CA ASP A 66 -28.09 -27.94 -17.05
C ASP A 66 -28.21 -29.47 -16.96
N PHE A 67 -27.33 -30.12 -16.20
CA PHE A 67 -27.42 -31.55 -15.94
C PHE A 67 -28.70 -31.88 -15.15
N SER A 68 -29.04 -31.09 -14.12
CA SER A 68 -30.28 -31.27 -13.37
C SER A 68 -31.50 -31.12 -14.28
N GLN A 69 -31.53 -30.12 -15.17
CA GLN A 69 -32.61 -29.93 -16.14
C GLN A 69 -32.72 -31.09 -17.13
N LEU A 70 -31.58 -31.68 -17.55
CA LEU A 70 -31.57 -32.88 -18.38
C LEU A 70 -32.24 -34.07 -17.66
N CYS A 71 -31.87 -34.31 -16.41
CA CYS A 71 -32.49 -35.35 -15.59
C CYS A 71 -33.99 -35.12 -15.36
N VAL A 72 -34.42 -33.87 -15.11
CA VAL A 72 -35.85 -33.52 -14.97
C VAL A 72 -36.61 -33.79 -16.27
N ARG A 73 -36.09 -33.35 -17.42
CA ARG A 73 -36.71 -33.59 -18.73
C ARG A 73 -36.83 -35.08 -19.03
N ARG A 74 -35.79 -35.86 -18.72
CA ARG A 74 -35.83 -37.31 -18.87
C ARG A 74 -36.90 -37.93 -17.97
N LEU A 75 -36.96 -37.53 -16.71
CA LEU A 75 -37.93 -38.02 -15.73
C LEU A 75 -39.38 -37.75 -16.17
N GLN A 76 -39.65 -36.56 -16.72
CA GLN A 76 -40.96 -36.21 -17.29
C GLN A 76 -41.34 -37.07 -18.52
N ALA A 77 -40.35 -37.60 -19.24
CA ALA A 77 -40.55 -38.46 -20.41
C ALA A 77 -40.62 -39.96 -20.07
N VAL A 78 -40.33 -40.36 -18.83
CA VAL A 78 -40.46 -41.75 -18.40
C VAL A 78 -41.94 -42.14 -18.34
N ARG A 79 -42.28 -43.34 -18.83
CA ARG A 79 -43.65 -43.88 -18.73
C ARG A 79 -43.87 -44.44 -17.34
N SER A 80 -45.10 -44.32 -16.82
CA SER A 80 -45.51 -44.71 -15.45
C SER A 80 -45.25 -46.17 -15.02
N SER A 81 -44.74 -47.03 -15.90
CA SER A 81 -44.38 -48.42 -15.61
C SER A 81 -42.90 -48.63 -15.32
N ASP A 82 -42.02 -47.65 -15.60
CA ASP A 82 -40.57 -47.78 -15.43
C ASP A 82 -40.09 -47.15 -14.12
N THR A 83 -40.51 -47.78 -13.02
CA THR A 83 -40.21 -47.34 -11.65
C THR A 83 -38.71 -47.35 -11.30
N GLU A 84 -37.89 -48.10 -12.04
CA GLU A 84 -36.44 -48.15 -11.82
C GLU A 84 -35.77 -46.90 -12.38
N ALA A 85 -36.08 -46.53 -13.63
CA ALA A 85 -35.56 -45.30 -14.23
C ALA A 85 -36.00 -44.05 -13.46
N GLU A 86 -37.26 -44.01 -13.00
CA GLU A 86 -37.76 -42.93 -12.14
C GLU A 86 -36.95 -42.79 -10.84
N ARG A 87 -36.68 -43.91 -10.16
CA ARG A 87 -35.91 -43.91 -8.91
C ARG A 87 -34.45 -43.50 -9.15
N GLN A 88 -33.83 -43.97 -10.21
CA GLN A 88 -32.45 -43.63 -10.56
C GLN A 88 -32.30 -42.14 -10.92
N LEU A 89 -33.21 -41.58 -11.72
CA LEU A 89 -33.23 -40.15 -12.05
C LEU A 89 -33.51 -39.29 -10.82
N GLY A 90 -34.43 -39.71 -9.95
CA GLY A 90 -34.69 -39.04 -8.67
C GLY A 90 -33.47 -39.00 -7.76
N SER A 91 -32.74 -40.11 -7.63
CA SER A 91 -31.47 -40.17 -6.89
C SER A 91 -30.41 -39.26 -7.50
N LEU A 92 -30.23 -39.31 -8.83
CA LEU A 92 -29.28 -38.46 -9.54
C LEU A 92 -29.57 -36.97 -9.32
N LEU A 93 -30.84 -36.56 -9.38
CA LEU A 93 -31.24 -35.18 -9.09
C LEU A 93 -30.89 -34.76 -7.66
N LEU A 94 -31.20 -35.59 -6.67
CA LEU A 94 -30.89 -35.29 -5.27
C LEU A 94 -29.38 -35.14 -5.05
N GLU A 95 -28.59 -36.04 -5.63
CA GLU A 95 -27.13 -36.02 -5.51
C GLU A 95 -26.50 -34.84 -6.26
N LEU A 96 -27.04 -34.45 -7.43
CA LEU A 96 -26.63 -33.24 -8.14
C LEU A 96 -26.94 -31.97 -7.33
N GLN A 97 -28.11 -31.88 -6.70
CA GLN A 97 -28.45 -30.75 -5.83
C GLN A 97 -27.56 -30.68 -4.59
N GLN A 98 -27.24 -31.83 -3.98
CA GLN A 98 -26.32 -31.88 -2.86
C GLN A 98 -24.91 -31.46 -3.28
N LEU A 99 -24.43 -31.91 -4.44
CA LEU A 99 -23.15 -31.52 -5.00
C LEU A 99 -23.08 -30.01 -5.30
N ALA A 100 -24.16 -29.42 -5.82
CA ALA A 100 -24.27 -27.98 -6.02
C ALA A 100 -24.19 -27.19 -4.71
N LEU A 101 -24.90 -27.64 -3.67
CA LEU A 101 -24.89 -26.99 -2.36
C LEU A 101 -23.50 -27.08 -1.71
N ASP A 102 -22.88 -28.26 -1.74
CA ASP A 102 -21.53 -28.48 -1.21
C ASP A 102 -20.52 -27.53 -1.89
N TRP A 103 -20.60 -27.42 -3.22
CA TRP A 103 -19.75 -26.52 -4.00
C TRP A 103 -19.99 -25.05 -3.65
N TYR A 104 -21.26 -24.63 -3.60
CA TYR A 104 -21.63 -23.25 -3.27
C TYR A 104 -21.14 -22.85 -1.87
N LEU A 105 -21.33 -23.70 -0.86
CA LEU A 105 -20.87 -23.46 0.50
C LEU A 105 -19.34 -23.37 0.56
N PHE A 106 -18.66 -24.25 -0.14
CA PHE A 106 -17.20 -24.24 -0.24
C PHE A 106 -16.68 -22.95 -0.87
N GLU A 107 -17.15 -22.59 -2.07
CA GLU A 107 -16.73 -21.37 -2.77
C GLU A 107 -17.07 -20.09 -1.99
N THR A 108 -18.25 -20.04 -1.36
CA THR A 108 -18.64 -18.90 -0.52
C THR A 108 -17.73 -18.77 0.70
N GLY A 109 -17.44 -19.87 1.39
CA GLY A 109 -16.55 -19.88 2.56
C GLY A 109 -15.14 -19.42 2.19
N VAL A 110 -14.64 -19.91 1.07
CA VAL A 110 -13.36 -19.53 0.50
C VAL A 110 -13.32 -18.04 0.12
N ARG A 111 -14.34 -17.53 -0.57
CA ARG A 111 -14.43 -16.11 -0.94
C ARG A 111 -14.48 -15.22 0.30
N SER A 112 -15.27 -15.60 1.30
CA SER A 112 -15.35 -14.92 2.60
C SER A 112 -13.98 -14.86 3.27
N GLN A 113 -13.23 -15.97 3.26
CA GLN A 113 -11.88 -16.01 3.82
C GLN A 113 -10.93 -15.05 3.08
N ARG A 114 -10.94 -15.03 1.75
CA ARG A 114 -10.08 -14.13 0.97
C ARG A 114 -10.39 -12.66 1.21
N LEU A 115 -11.66 -12.29 1.38
CA LEU A 115 -12.06 -10.93 1.74
C LEU A 115 -11.62 -10.57 3.16
N ALA A 116 -11.68 -11.52 4.11
CA ALA A 116 -11.13 -11.33 5.45
C ALA A 116 -9.60 -11.13 5.42
N ASP A 117 -8.88 -11.95 4.64
CA ASP A 117 -7.44 -11.79 4.43
C ASP A 117 -7.11 -10.43 3.79
N CYS A 118 -7.95 -9.96 2.85
CA CYS A 118 -7.86 -8.63 2.26
C CYS A 118 -7.96 -7.52 3.31
N ALA A 119 -8.93 -7.60 4.21
CA ALA A 119 -9.05 -6.63 5.31
C ALA A 119 -7.81 -6.61 6.20
N VAL A 120 -7.23 -7.78 6.50
CA VAL A 120 -5.99 -7.90 7.27
C VAL A 120 -4.81 -7.27 6.53
N SER A 121 -4.66 -7.54 5.23
CA SER A 121 -3.63 -6.94 4.37
C SER A 121 -3.73 -5.41 4.32
N LEU A 122 -4.92 -4.87 4.12
CA LEU A 122 -5.17 -3.42 4.13
C LEU A 122 -4.82 -2.80 5.49
N ASN A 123 -5.10 -3.50 6.59
CA ASN A 123 -4.73 -3.01 7.92
C ASN A 123 -3.20 -2.95 8.12
N ARG A 124 -2.44 -3.90 7.55
CA ARG A 124 -0.96 -3.85 7.56
C ARG A 124 -0.45 -2.66 6.76
N LEU A 125 -0.98 -2.45 5.56
CA LEU A 125 -0.60 -1.31 4.72
C LEU A 125 -0.93 0.02 5.40
N ARG A 126 -2.06 0.12 6.11
CA ARG A 126 -2.43 1.33 6.86
C ARG A 126 -1.40 1.76 7.91
N ALA A 127 -0.57 0.85 8.41
CA ALA A 127 0.51 1.15 9.35
C ALA A 127 1.75 1.77 8.68
N MET A 128 1.85 1.74 7.34
CA MET A 128 3.00 2.29 6.61
C MET A 128 2.95 3.82 6.57
N PRO A 129 4.08 4.51 6.81
CA PRO A 129 4.08 5.95 7.04
C PRO A 129 4.19 6.82 5.78
N THR A 130 4.57 6.26 4.63
CA THR A 130 4.87 6.98 3.38
C THR A 130 4.18 6.33 2.19
N THR A 131 3.93 7.12 1.14
CA THR A 131 3.35 6.61 -0.11
C THR A 131 4.28 5.61 -0.81
N ALA A 132 5.59 5.83 -0.77
CA ALA A 132 6.57 4.92 -1.37
C ALA A 132 6.47 3.51 -0.75
N ALA A 133 6.46 3.40 0.58
CA ALA A 133 6.34 2.13 1.27
C ALA A 133 5.02 1.41 0.93
N LEU A 134 3.92 2.15 0.75
CA LEU A 134 2.65 1.57 0.31
C LEU A 134 2.74 0.96 -1.08
N LEU A 135 3.30 1.70 -2.05
CA LEU A 135 3.45 1.25 -3.43
C LEU A 135 4.35 0.00 -3.50
N ASP A 136 5.47 -0.01 -2.77
CA ASP A 136 6.42 -1.13 -2.71
C ASP A 136 5.78 -2.42 -2.16
N ASN A 137 4.80 -2.28 -1.26
CA ASN A 137 4.18 -3.43 -0.59
C ASN A 137 2.81 -3.82 -1.15
N ALA A 138 2.20 -3.02 -2.01
CA ALA A 138 0.87 -3.30 -2.58
C ALA A 138 0.84 -4.64 -3.31
N CYS A 139 1.77 -4.85 -4.25
CA CYS A 139 1.90 -6.11 -4.99
C CYS A 139 2.27 -7.28 -4.07
N HIS A 140 3.06 -7.03 -3.02
CA HIS A 140 3.45 -8.05 -2.05
C HIS A 140 2.24 -8.63 -1.30
N GLU A 141 1.34 -7.78 -0.82
CA GLU A 141 0.09 -8.24 -0.18
C GLU A 141 -0.77 -9.07 -1.16
N LEU A 142 -0.92 -8.62 -2.41
CA LEU A 142 -1.68 -9.34 -3.44
C LEU A 142 -1.11 -10.76 -3.69
N VAL A 143 0.19 -10.88 -3.90
CA VAL A 143 0.83 -12.15 -4.30
C VAL A 143 1.01 -13.11 -3.12
N PHE A 144 1.40 -12.60 -1.96
CA PHE A 144 1.77 -13.47 -0.82
C PHE A 144 0.65 -13.67 0.18
N ARG A 145 -0.40 -12.84 0.18
CA ARG A 145 -1.54 -12.95 1.12
C ARG A 145 -2.89 -13.18 0.46
N LEU A 146 -3.16 -12.57 -0.70
CA LEU A 146 -4.50 -12.62 -1.33
C LEU A 146 -4.65 -13.69 -2.42
N GLY A 147 -3.59 -14.47 -2.64
CA GLY A 147 -3.63 -15.69 -3.44
C GLY A 147 -3.39 -15.50 -4.93
N PHE A 148 -3.09 -14.29 -5.39
CA PHE A 148 -2.66 -14.04 -6.76
C PHE A 148 -1.24 -14.58 -6.99
N ARG A 149 -0.90 -14.97 -8.23
CA ARG A 149 0.47 -15.42 -8.55
C ARG A 149 1.35 -14.30 -9.05
N ARG A 150 0.72 -13.31 -9.67
CA ARG A 150 1.38 -12.13 -10.19
C ARG A 150 0.51 -10.90 -9.98
N ALA A 151 1.15 -9.80 -9.65
CA ALA A 151 0.55 -8.49 -9.53
C ALA A 151 1.43 -7.45 -10.24
N VAL A 152 0.81 -6.56 -10.99
CA VAL A 152 1.45 -5.39 -11.60
C VAL A 152 0.75 -4.14 -11.11
N LEU A 153 1.54 -3.18 -10.64
CA LEU A 153 1.09 -1.83 -10.32
C LEU A 153 1.53 -0.88 -11.43
N SER A 154 0.61 -0.01 -11.84
CA SER A 154 0.82 0.98 -12.88
C SER A 154 0.30 2.35 -12.47
N THR A 155 0.78 3.40 -13.14
CA THR A 155 0.24 4.76 -13.09
C THR A 155 -0.53 5.08 -14.36
N VAL A 156 -1.39 6.10 -14.31
CA VAL A 156 -2.18 6.58 -15.46
C VAL A 156 -1.94 8.06 -15.66
N ASP A 157 -1.80 8.47 -16.92
CA ASP A 157 -1.78 9.87 -17.35
C ASP A 157 -2.57 10.07 -18.65
N THR A 158 -2.44 11.26 -19.25
CA THR A 158 -3.13 11.61 -20.52
C THR A 158 -2.69 10.78 -21.73
N ARG A 159 -1.52 10.15 -21.70
CA ARG A 159 -0.95 9.39 -22.84
C ARG A 159 -1.30 7.91 -22.75
N GLY A 160 -1.53 7.40 -21.53
CA GLY A 160 -1.81 6.00 -21.34
C GLY A 160 -1.61 5.56 -19.89
N TRP A 161 -1.36 4.27 -19.72
CA TRP A 161 -0.98 3.70 -18.44
C TRP A 161 0.45 3.15 -18.50
N THR A 162 1.17 3.23 -17.39
CA THR A 162 2.61 2.95 -17.33
C THR A 162 2.86 1.93 -16.23
N PRO A 163 3.24 0.67 -16.54
CA PRO A 163 3.55 -0.34 -15.53
C PRO A 163 4.86 0.00 -14.83
N MET A 164 4.84 -0.04 -13.49
CA MET A 164 5.96 0.38 -12.64
C MET A 164 6.56 -0.76 -11.84
N ILE A 165 5.71 -1.58 -11.21
CA ILE A 165 6.14 -2.63 -10.30
C ILE A 165 5.49 -3.93 -10.73
N LEU A 166 6.30 -4.95 -11.03
CA LEU A 166 5.88 -6.33 -11.19
C LEU A 166 6.34 -7.13 -9.98
N LEU A 167 5.43 -7.91 -9.42
CA LEU A 167 5.78 -8.95 -8.46
C LEU A 167 5.07 -10.24 -8.84
N ASP A 168 5.82 -11.32 -8.83
CA ASP A 168 5.32 -12.68 -9.01
C ASP A 168 6.12 -13.66 -8.15
N ARG A 169 5.78 -14.94 -8.28
CA ARG A 169 6.48 -16.03 -7.59
C ARG A 169 7.53 -16.74 -8.47
N THR A 170 7.83 -16.21 -9.66
CA THR A 170 8.85 -16.82 -10.55
C THR A 170 10.25 -16.34 -10.16
N GLU A 171 11.27 -17.01 -10.69
CA GLU A 171 12.65 -16.60 -10.43
C GLU A 171 12.91 -15.21 -11.04
N PRO A 172 13.79 -14.38 -10.45
CA PRO A 172 14.10 -13.06 -10.99
C PRO A 172 14.57 -13.09 -12.45
N ALA A 173 15.25 -14.16 -12.88
CA ALA A 173 15.69 -14.34 -14.26
C ALA A 173 14.50 -14.40 -15.24
N ASP A 174 13.38 -14.99 -14.83
CA ASP A 174 12.17 -15.12 -15.64
C ASP A 174 11.40 -13.80 -15.79
N ARG A 175 11.75 -12.77 -15.00
CA ARG A 175 11.13 -11.44 -15.06
C ARG A 175 11.82 -10.49 -16.04
N GLY A 176 12.86 -10.96 -16.73
CA GLY A 176 13.65 -10.15 -17.67
C GLY A 176 12.82 -9.51 -18.79
N TRP A 177 11.65 -10.05 -19.12
CA TRP A 177 10.75 -9.45 -20.11
C TRP A 177 10.17 -8.11 -19.65
N PHE A 178 9.96 -7.92 -18.34
CA PHE A 178 9.25 -6.76 -17.79
C PHE A 178 10.10 -5.50 -17.80
N SER A 179 11.43 -5.62 -17.74
CA SER A 179 12.33 -4.46 -17.79
C SER A 179 12.16 -3.64 -19.09
N ASN A 180 11.81 -4.30 -20.20
CA ASN A 180 11.52 -3.64 -21.48
C ASN A 180 10.21 -2.85 -21.46
N TRP A 181 9.33 -3.11 -20.50
CA TRP A 181 8.02 -2.48 -20.36
C TRP A 181 7.94 -1.57 -19.15
N GLN A 182 8.81 -1.74 -18.16
CA GLN A 182 8.85 -0.93 -16.97
C GLN A 182 9.04 0.54 -17.34
N ASN A 183 8.15 1.39 -16.85
CA ASN A 183 8.11 2.82 -17.17
C ASN A 183 7.85 3.15 -18.66
N GLN A 184 7.37 2.18 -19.46
CA GLN A 184 6.92 2.43 -20.84
C GLN A 184 5.41 2.69 -20.87
N THR A 185 5.00 3.76 -21.56
CA THR A 185 3.58 4.10 -21.68
C THR A 185 2.86 3.16 -22.64
N VAL A 186 1.79 2.55 -22.17
CA VAL A 186 0.87 1.72 -22.94
C VAL A 186 -0.38 2.53 -23.30
N PRO A 187 -0.74 2.62 -24.59
CA PRO A 187 -1.87 3.44 -25.02
C PRO A 187 -3.21 2.90 -24.50
N LEU A 188 -4.10 3.82 -24.12
CA LEU A 188 -5.48 3.51 -23.74
C LEU A 188 -6.38 3.57 -24.98
N VAL A 189 -6.68 2.40 -25.56
CA VAL A 189 -7.64 2.28 -26.66
C VAL A 189 -9.03 2.03 -26.05
N GLN A 190 -10.07 2.74 -26.50
CA GLN A 190 -11.39 2.75 -25.83
C GLN A 190 -12.02 1.37 -25.55
N THR A 191 -11.67 0.36 -26.35
CA THR A 191 -12.16 -1.01 -26.20
C THR A 191 -11.38 -1.84 -25.18
N THR A 192 -10.21 -1.38 -24.73
CA THR A 192 -9.37 -2.17 -23.82
C THR A 192 -9.95 -2.20 -22.41
N PRO A 193 -9.73 -3.28 -21.65
CA PRO A 193 -10.18 -3.37 -20.27
C PRO A 193 -9.68 -2.21 -19.40
N GLU A 194 -8.45 -1.73 -19.63
CA GLU A 194 -7.89 -0.59 -18.91
C GLU A 194 -8.64 0.72 -19.23
N ALA A 195 -9.03 0.95 -20.48
CA ALA A 195 -9.83 2.13 -20.86
C ALA A 195 -11.27 2.05 -20.33
N LEU A 196 -11.85 0.85 -20.30
CA LEU A 196 -13.15 0.62 -19.68
C LEU A 196 -13.08 0.82 -18.15
N SER A 197 -12.02 0.34 -17.52
CA SER A 197 -11.75 0.52 -16.09
C SER A 197 -11.52 2.01 -15.75
N LEU A 198 -10.79 2.74 -16.59
CA LEU A 198 -10.60 4.19 -16.47
C LEU A 198 -11.92 4.95 -16.50
N SER A 199 -12.73 4.68 -17.53
CA SER A 199 -13.98 5.41 -17.76
C SER A 199 -15.05 5.07 -16.71
N ARG A 200 -15.20 3.78 -16.38
CA ARG A 200 -16.24 3.28 -15.47
C ARG A 200 -15.84 3.33 -13.99
N ARG A 201 -14.55 3.47 -13.69
CA ARG A 201 -13.99 3.39 -12.32
C ARG A 201 -14.38 2.09 -11.63
N ARG A 202 -14.33 0.99 -12.39
CA ARG A 202 -14.73 -0.35 -11.95
C ARG A 202 -13.73 -1.37 -12.44
N PRO A 203 -13.55 -2.50 -11.71
CA PRO A 203 -12.67 -3.56 -12.14
C PRO A 203 -13.20 -4.23 -13.41
N CYS A 204 -12.29 -4.76 -14.22
CA CYS A 204 -12.60 -5.61 -15.37
C CYS A 204 -12.02 -7.01 -15.15
N LEU A 205 -12.83 -8.03 -15.46
CA LEU A 205 -12.43 -9.44 -15.48
C LEU A 205 -12.30 -9.87 -16.94
N ILE A 206 -11.15 -10.47 -17.28
CA ILE A 206 -10.88 -11.05 -18.59
C ILE A 206 -10.63 -12.52 -18.37
N GLU A 207 -11.61 -13.35 -18.71
CA GLU A 207 -11.54 -14.81 -18.53
C GLU A 207 -10.67 -15.49 -19.60
N ASP A 208 -10.59 -14.91 -20.80
CA ASP A 208 -9.79 -15.40 -21.93
C ASP A 208 -9.22 -14.22 -22.73
N THR A 209 -7.90 -14.18 -22.90
CA THR A 209 -7.20 -13.14 -23.67
C THR A 209 -7.09 -13.44 -25.16
N THR A 210 -7.54 -14.61 -25.64
CA THR A 210 -7.43 -15.05 -27.03
C THR A 210 -8.17 -14.10 -27.98
N ASP A 211 -9.40 -13.73 -27.67
CA ASP A 211 -10.24 -12.85 -28.50
C ASP A 211 -10.57 -11.52 -27.82
N ALA A 212 -10.11 -11.30 -26.59
CA ALA A 212 -10.37 -10.06 -25.87
C ALA A 212 -9.59 -8.87 -26.48
N PRO A 213 -10.16 -7.65 -26.45
CA PRO A 213 -9.52 -6.44 -26.96
C PRO A 213 -8.42 -5.91 -26.02
N VAL A 214 -7.43 -6.74 -25.70
CA VAL A 214 -6.34 -6.42 -24.76
C VAL A 214 -5.14 -5.83 -25.51
N TYR A 215 -4.27 -5.12 -24.80
CA TYR A 215 -2.99 -4.68 -25.38
C TYR A 215 -2.01 -5.86 -25.51
N ARG A 216 -2.14 -6.60 -26.62
CA ARG A 216 -1.48 -7.89 -26.87
C ARG A 216 0.04 -7.87 -26.69
N PRO A 217 0.81 -6.84 -27.11
CA PRO A 217 2.26 -6.83 -26.96
C PRO A 217 2.72 -7.04 -25.51
N LEU A 218 2.05 -6.39 -24.55
CA LEU A 218 2.38 -6.52 -23.14
C LEU A 218 1.65 -7.71 -22.50
N ILE A 219 0.32 -7.77 -22.63
CA ILE A 219 -0.50 -8.69 -21.85
C ILE A 219 -0.30 -10.14 -22.31
N VAL A 220 -0.27 -10.39 -23.63
CA VAL A 220 -0.26 -11.73 -24.20
C VAL A 220 1.15 -12.16 -24.61
N HIS A 221 1.87 -11.33 -25.38
CA HIS A 221 3.15 -11.75 -25.95
C HIS A 221 4.28 -11.74 -24.92
N ALA A 222 4.43 -10.65 -24.15
CA ALA A 222 5.46 -10.54 -23.13
C ALA A 222 5.01 -11.15 -21.80
N GLY A 223 3.83 -10.77 -21.31
CA GLY A 223 3.28 -11.19 -20.03
C GLY A 223 2.69 -12.60 -20.02
N GLN A 224 2.32 -13.16 -21.19
CA GLN A 224 1.77 -14.51 -21.30
C GLN A 224 0.49 -14.75 -20.47
N SER A 225 -0.24 -13.67 -20.14
CA SER A 225 -1.50 -13.75 -19.41
C SER A 225 -2.58 -14.35 -20.30
N ARG A 226 -3.20 -15.45 -19.85
CA ARG A 226 -4.35 -16.10 -20.49
C ARG A 226 -5.69 -15.57 -19.99
N SER A 227 -5.69 -15.07 -18.77
CA SER A 227 -6.82 -14.43 -18.09
C SER A 227 -6.24 -13.47 -17.06
N TYR A 228 -6.91 -12.37 -16.76
CA TYR A 228 -6.47 -11.44 -15.73
C TYR A 228 -7.61 -10.56 -15.22
N VAL A 229 -7.39 -9.95 -14.06
CA VAL A 229 -8.26 -8.90 -13.53
C VAL A 229 -7.46 -7.60 -13.51
N VAL A 230 -8.11 -6.50 -13.87
CA VAL A 230 -7.59 -5.15 -13.67
C VAL A 230 -8.55 -4.33 -12.81
N ALA A 231 -8.02 -3.64 -11.79
CA ALA A 231 -8.78 -2.75 -10.92
C ALA A 231 -8.17 -1.34 -10.90
N PRO A 232 -8.98 -0.27 -10.97
CA PRO A 232 -8.48 1.10 -10.91
C PRO A 232 -8.17 1.51 -9.48
N LEU A 233 -7.11 2.30 -9.31
CA LEU A 233 -6.82 3.03 -8.09
C LEU A 233 -7.42 4.43 -8.19
N VAL A 234 -8.49 4.70 -7.44
CA VAL A 234 -9.30 5.90 -7.57
C VAL A 234 -9.01 6.88 -6.43
N GLN A 235 -8.58 8.09 -6.76
CA GLN A 235 -8.34 9.17 -5.81
C GLN A 235 -9.18 10.39 -6.19
N SER A 236 -10.03 10.87 -5.28
CA SER A 236 -10.87 12.05 -5.50
C SER A 236 -11.73 12.02 -6.78
N GLY A 237 -12.05 10.82 -7.29
CA GLY A 237 -12.82 10.64 -8.52
C GLY A 237 -11.97 10.44 -9.78
N ASP A 238 -10.65 10.55 -9.70
CA ASP A 238 -9.73 10.30 -10.81
C ASP A 238 -9.00 8.97 -10.63
N VAL A 239 -8.70 8.30 -11.73
CA VAL A 239 -7.93 7.04 -11.71
C VAL A 239 -6.45 7.40 -11.81
N MET A 240 -5.71 7.09 -10.75
CA MET A 240 -4.27 7.38 -10.64
C MET A 240 -3.40 6.27 -11.23
N GLY A 241 -3.97 5.06 -11.37
CA GLY A 241 -3.22 3.86 -11.69
C GLY A 241 -4.13 2.64 -11.79
N PHE A 242 -3.52 1.51 -12.15
CA PHE A 242 -4.18 0.22 -12.12
C PHE A 242 -3.38 -0.80 -11.34
N LEU A 243 -4.11 -1.73 -10.72
CA LEU A 243 -3.60 -3.01 -10.27
C LEU A 243 -4.06 -4.08 -11.26
N HIS A 244 -3.12 -4.81 -11.84
CA HIS A 244 -3.38 -6.00 -12.64
C HIS A 244 -2.98 -7.24 -11.86
N THR A 245 -3.78 -8.29 -11.90
CA THR A 245 -3.43 -9.57 -11.28
C THR A 245 -3.84 -10.76 -12.14
N ASP A 246 -3.03 -11.80 -12.11
CA ASP A 246 -3.36 -13.09 -12.69
C ASP A 246 -2.71 -14.26 -11.93
N HIS A 247 -2.92 -15.47 -12.46
CA HIS A 247 -2.39 -16.71 -11.92
C HIS A 247 -1.23 -17.31 -12.73
N TYR A 248 -0.65 -16.57 -13.68
CA TYR A 248 0.52 -17.06 -14.43
C TYR A 248 1.69 -17.39 -13.48
N PRO A 249 2.45 -18.48 -13.71
CA PRO A 249 2.45 -19.39 -14.87
C PRO A 249 1.43 -20.53 -14.79
N GLU A 250 0.54 -20.54 -13.80
CA GLU A 250 -0.46 -21.58 -13.68
C GLU A 250 -1.56 -21.42 -14.72
N ASN A 251 -2.15 -22.54 -15.11
CA ASN A 251 -3.24 -22.54 -16.07
C ASN A 251 -4.63 -22.34 -15.42
N THR A 252 -4.66 -21.85 -14.18
CA THR A 252 -5.92 -21.54 -13.47
C THR A 252 -6.41 -20.18 -13.95
N PRO A 253 -7.61 -20.07 -14.54
CA PRO A 253 -8.13 -18.78 -14.93
C PRO A 253 -8.55 -17.96 -13.72
N VAL A 254 -8.56 -16.64 -13.87
CA VAL A 254 -9.18 -15.75 -12.88
C VAL A 254 -10.70 -15.82 -12.96
N ASP A 255 -11.36 -15.52 -11.85
CA ASP A 255 -12.83 -15.53 -11.74
C ASP A 255 -13.39 -14.25 -11.10
N GLU A 256 -14.71 -14.23 -10.84
CA GLU A 256 -15.37 -13.13 -10.15
C GLU A 256 -14.90 -12.94 -8.71
N ALA A 257 -14.52 -14.02 -8.01
CA ALA A 257 -14.00 -13.90 -6.66
C ALA A 257 -12.63 -13.20 -6.67
N ASP A 258 -11.79 -13.48 -7.65
CA ASP A 258 -10.55 -12.73 -7.91
C ASP A 258 -10.83 -11.26 -8.19
N ARG A 259 -11.83 -10.95 -9.05
CA ARG A 259 -12.26 -9.58 -9.34
C ARG A 259 -12.66 -8.83 -8.08
N ASP A 260 -13.49 -9.47 -7.25
CA ASP A 260 -14.07 -8.82 -6.08
C ASP A 260 -13.03 -8.62 -4.96
N VAL A 261 -12.11 -9.58 -4.79
CA VAL A 261 -10.98 -9.45 -3.86
C VAL A 261 -10.03 -8.34 -4.33
N LEU A 262 -9.68 -8.31 -5.62
CA LEU A 262 -8.82 -7.25 -6.16
C LEU A 262 -9.49 -5.88 -6.02
N TRP A 263 -10.80 -5.80 -6.27
CA TRP A 263 -11.55 -4.55 -6.13
C TRP A 263 -11.59 -4.05 -4.70
N ALA A 264 -11.94 -4.93 -3.74
CA ALA A 264 -11.93 -4.58 -2.32
C ALA A 264 -10.54 -4.10 -1.86
N PHE A 265 -9.48 -4.74 -2.36
CA PHE A 265 -8.11 -4.31 -2.10
C PHE A 265 -7.81 -2.95 -2.74
N ALA A 266 -8.10 -2.76 -4.02
CA ALA A 266 -7.81 -1.53 -4.76
C ALA A 266 -8.53 -0.31 -4.16
N ASP A 267 -9.81 -0.46 -3.79
CA ASP A 267 -10.62 0.57 -3.15
C ASP A 267 -10.05 0.95 -1.78
N GLY A 268 -9.82 -0.05 -0.91
CA GLY A 268 -9.22 0.17 0.40
C GLY A 268 -7.80 0.74 0.34
N PHE A 269 -6.99 0.27 -0.61
CA PHE A 269 -5.63 0.75 -0.84
C PHE A 269 -5.64 2.22 -1.27
N SER A 270 -6.54 2.61 -2.17
CA SER A 270 -6.66 3.99 -2.67
C SER A 270 -6.95 4.95 -1.52
N HIS A 271 -7.83 4.58 -0.59
CA HIS A 271 -8.09 5.37 0.61
C HIS A 271 -6.88 5.48 1.55
N ILE A 272 -6.14 4.38 1.74
CA ILE A 272 -4.92 4.37 2.56
C ILE A 272 -3.84 5.24 1.92
N TYR A 273 -3.64 5.12 0.61
CA TYR A 273 -2.70 5.91 -0.17
C TYR A 273 -3.02 7.40 -0.09
N GLN A 274 -4.28 7.78 -0.31
CA GLN A 274 -4.71 9.17 -0.20
C GLN A 274 -4.43 9.74 1.19
N ARG A 275 -4.74 9.00 2.25
CA ARG A 275 -4.42 9.40 3.63
C ARG A 275 -2.92 9.58 3.84
N ALA A 276 -2.10 8.64 3.37
CA ALA A 276 -0.65 8.71 3.50
C ALA A 276 -0.09 9.93 2.73
N ALA A 277 -0.53 10.15 1.49
CA ALA A 277 -0.13 11.29 0.66
C ALA A 277 -0.47 12.63 1.34
N LEU A 278 -1.65 12.75 1.95
CA LEU A 278 -2.05 13.95 2.71
C LEU A 278 -1.16 14.17 3.94
N LEU A 279 -0.91 13.12 4.74
CA LEU A 279 -0.06 13.23 5.92
C LEU A 279 1.39 13.55 5.55
N GLU A 280 1.90 12.98 4.46
CA GLU A 280 3.24 13.24 3.95
C GLU A 280 3.37 14.67 3.40
N ASN A 281 2.32 15.18 2.74
CA ASN A 281 2.27 16.58 2.32
C ASN A 281 2.25 17.54 3.52
N LEU A 282 1.44 17.26 4.55
CA LEU A 282 1.40 18.07 5.77
C LEU A 282 2.73 18.07 6.52
N ARG A 283 3.42 16.92 6.59
CA ARG A 283 4.77 16.83 7.17
C ARG A 283 5.75 17.69 6.39
N ARG A 284 5.76 17.60 5.05
CA ARG A 284 6.60 18.44 4.18
C ARG A 284 6.32 19.93 4.37
N GLN A 285 5.05 20.34 4.44
CA GLN A 285 4.68 21.74 4.71
C GLN A 285 5.13 22.22 6.08
N ARG A 286 4.90 21.41 7.13
CA ARG A 286 5.36 21.72 8.50
C ARG A 286 6.86 21.89 8.55
N ASP A 287 7.61 21.01 7.90
CA ASP A 287 9.07 21.04 7.91
C ASP A 287 9.58 22.26 7.13
N HIS A 288 8.97 22.58 5.98
CA HIS A 288 9.27 23.81 5.24
C HIS A 288 9.00 25.10 6.06
N ILE A 289 7.88 25.19 6.77
CA ILE A 289 7.58 26.32 7.66
C ILE A 289 8.61 26.42 8.79
N ARG A 290 9.01 25.28 9.37
CA ARG A 290 10.06 25.25 10.40
C ARG A 290 11.37 25.80 9.85
N ASP A 291 11.77 25.39 8.66
CA ASP A 291 13.03 25.83 8.03
C ASP A 291 13.01 27.33 7.74
N LEU A 292 11.89 27.86 7.22
CA LEU A 292 11.70 29.30 7.01
C LEU A 292 11.79 30.10 8.33
N LEU A 293 11.16 29.60 9.40
CA LEU A 293 11.21 30.26 10.72
C LEU A 293 12.64 30.27 11.29
N ILE A 294 13.37 29.15 11.17
CA ILE A 294 14.77 29.08 11.59
C ILE A 294 15.62 30.07 10.80
N SER A 295 15.48 30.10 9.47
CA SER A 295 16.22 31.03 8.62
C SER A 295 15.89 32.50 8.93
N THR A 296 14.63 32.81 9.26
CA THR A 296 14.23 34.18 9.62
C THR A 296 14.84 34.62 10.95
N VAL A 297 14.86 33.72 11.94
CA VAL A 297 15.52 33.99 13.24
C VAL A 297 17.01 34.21 13.03
N ASP A 298 17.67 33.39 12.23
CA ASP A 298 19.10 33.55 11.92
C ASP A 298 19.38 34.91 11.24
N GLN A 299 18.51 35.37 10.33
CA GLN A 299 18.63 36.71 9.72
C GLN A 299 18.41 37.86 10.72
N ILE A 300 17.48 37.69 11.68
CA ILE A 300 17.28 38.69 12.74
C ILE A 300 18.53 38.78 13.63
N ASP A 301 19.12 37.63 13.97
CA ASP A 301 20.36 37.57 14.76
C ASP A 301 21.51 38.24 13.99
N GLU A 302 21.67 37.97 12.69
CA GLU A 302 22.66 38.64 11.83
C GLU A 302 22.47 40.17 11.78
N LEU A 303 21.23 40.66 11.65
CA LEU A 303 20.93 42.10 11.66
C LEU A 303 21.26 42.74 13.02
N CYS A 304 21.02 42.01 14.12
CA CYS A 304 21.38 42.45 15.45
C CYS A 304 22.91 42.52 15.62
N ASP A 305 23.66 41.58 15.05
CA ASP A 305 25.13 41.57 15.10
C ASP A 305 25.75 42.69 14.23
N VAL A 306 25.21 42.99 13.04
CA VAL A 306 25.67 44.13 12.19
C VAL A 306 25.47 45.49 12.89
N SER A 307 24.43 45.62 13.70
CA SER A 307 24.16 46.84 14.46
C SER A 307 25.22 47.12 15.53
N VAL A 308 25.91 46.08 16.02
CA VAL A 308 27.01 46.19 16.99
C VAL A 308 28.29 46.70 16.33
N GLU A 309 28.59 46.28 15.09
CA GLU A 309 29.76 46.77 14.33
C GLU A 309 29.65 48.27 13.98
N ALA A 310 28.45 48.76 13.67
CA ALA A 310 28.24 50.19 13.39
C ALA A 310 28.47 51.08 14.63
N THR A 311 28.17 50.59 15.84
CA THR A 311 28.54 51.27 17.10
C THR A 311 30.03 51.20 17.39
N ALA A 312 30.72 50.12 17.03
CA ALA A 312 32.17 50.00 17.22
C ALA A 312 32.97 50.98 16.34
N TRP A 313 32.43 51.41 15.19
CA TRP A 313 33.02 52.46 14.35
C TRP A 313 32.66 53.89 14.77
N ALA A 314 31.67 54.07 15.63
CA ALA A 314 31.33 55.38 16.19
C ALA A 314 32.24 55.79 17.36
N ASP A 315 32.91 54.82 18.01
CA ASP A 315 33.75 55.06 19.19
C ASP A 315 35.20 55.49 18.90
N GLU A 316 35.62 55.60 17.63
CA GLU A 316 36.96 56.11 17.29
C GLU A 316 37.04 57.65 17.15
N ASN A 317 35.93 58.38 17.24
CA ASN A 317 35.95 59.85 17.16
C ASN A 317 35.18 60.54 18.31
N GLY A 318 35.88 60.74 19.43
CA GLY A 318 35.75 61.97 20.23
C GLY A 318 34.93 61.91 21.53
N GLN A 319 35.65 62.09 22.66
CA GLN A 319 35.15 62.44 23.99
C GLN A 319 34.16 63.63 24.02
N THR A 320 33.09 63.55 24.82
CA THR A 320 32.91 64.24 26.14
C THR A 320 31.48 64.10 26.69
N ALA A 321 31.38 63.79 28.00
CA ALA A 321 30.36 64.08 29.05
C ALA A 321 28.92 64.56 28.65
N ASP A 322 27.80 64.21 29.29
CA ASP A 322 27.47 64.02 30.72
C ASP A 322 26.00 63.51 30.86
N ASP A 323 25.67 62.87 32.00
CA ASP A 323 24.36 62.54 32.66
C ASP A 323 23.02 62.49 31.83
N ASP A 324 22.12 61.50 31.93
CA ASP A 324 21.48 60.96 33.14
C ASP A 324 20.51 59.79 32.78
N ALA A 325 20.29 58.91 33.76
CA ALA A 325 19.17 57.99 33.97
C ALA A 325 18.93 56.82 32.97
N THR A 326 19.28 55.60 33.40
CA THR A 326 18.31 54.67 34.04
C THR A 326 19.04 53.44 34.61
N THR A 327 19.14 53.43 35.94
CA THR A 327 19.01 52.31 36.88
C THR A 327 19.59 50.94 36.50
N GLY A 328 20.70 50.59 37.17
CA GLY A 328 21.27 49.26 37.15
C GLY A 328 20.42 48.19 37.82
N ALA A 329 20.57 46.97 37.29
CA ALA A 329 20.52 45.75 38.07
C ALA A 329 21.87 45.06 37.89
N ARG A 330 22.78 45.28 38.86
CA ARG A 330 23.98 44.46 39.05
C ARG A 330 23.53 43.01 39.31
N PRO A 331 24.05 41.99 38.59
CA PRO A 331 23.65 40.62 38.86
C PRO A 331 24.10 40.20 40.27
N PRO A 332 23.24 39.54 41.05
CA PRO A 332 23.63 38.87 42.27
C PRO A 332 24.25 37.50 41.90
N HIS A 333 25.46 37.25 42.41
CA HIS A 333 26.17 35.96 42.46
C HIS A 333 26.70 35.35 41.14
N ARG A 334 27.87 34.68 41.26
CA ARG A 334 28.47 33.83 40.23
C ARG A 334 27.42 32.90 39.65
N VAL A 335 27.09 33.07 38.39
CA VAL A 335 26.22 32.15 37.65
C VAL A 335 27.00 30.84 37.46
N GLU A 336 26.51 29.75 38.05
CA GLU A 336 27.09 28.42 37.87
C GLU A 336 26.77 27.89 36.47
N LEU A 337 27.72 28.11 35.57
CA LEU A 337 27.77 27.45 34.27
C LEU A 337 28.35 26.06 34.41
N THR A 338 27.85 25.13 33.61
CA THR A 338 28.52 23.86 33.39
C THR A 338 29.87 24.10 32.71
N GLU A 339 30.78 23.12 32.78
CA GLU A 339 32.09 23.20 32.12
C GLU A 339 31.95 23.54 30.63
N ARG A 340 30.98 22.87 29.97
CA ARG A 340 30.70 23.08 28.55
C ARG A 340 30.09 24.44 28.24
N GLU A 341 29.18 24.94 29.07
CA GLU A 341 28.63 26.29 28.93
C GLU A 341 29.70 27.36 29.17
N SER A 342 30.67 27.11 30.06
CA SER A 342 31.79 28.01 30.33
C SER A 342 32.76 28.09 29.15
N GLU A 343 33.04 26.95 28.49
CA GLU A 343 33.82 26.91 27.25
C GLU A 343 33.16 27.72 26.14
N VAL A 344 31.85 27.50 25.93
CA VAL A 344 31.08 28.25 24.95
C VAL A 344 31.07 29.75 25.28
N LEU A 345 30.85 30.14 26.54
CA LEU A 345 30.87 31.55 26.94
C LEU A 345 32.25 32.19 26.71
N ARG A 346 33.36 31.47 26.96
CA ARG A 346 34.71 32.00 26.69
C ARG A 346 34.92 32.31 25.21
N LEU A 347 34.49 31.40 24.33
CA LEU A 347 34.58 31.63 22.88
C LEU A 347 33.60 32.70 22.40
N MET A 348 32.47 32.86 23.09
CA MET A 348 31.57 33.99 22.83
C MET A 348 32.26 35.33 23.12
N VAL A 349 32.99 35.41 24.24
CA VAL A 349 33.74 36.62 24.64
C VAL A 349 34.84 36.97 23.63
N THR A 350 35.44 35.99 22.95
CA THR A 350 36.43 36.24 21.88
C THR A 350 35.80 36.66 20.55
N GLY A 351 34.47 36.77 20.47
CA GLY A 351 33.75 37.13 19.23
C GLY A 351 33.53 35.97 18.26
N ALA A 352 33.80 34.72 18.65
CA ALA A 352 33.68 33.57 17.74
C ALA A 352 32.22 33.27 17.38
N SER A 353 31.93 33.10 16.09
CA SER A 353 30.62 32.70 15.57
C SER A 353 30.21 31.31 16.07
N ASN A 354 28.91 30.96 15.98
CA ASN A 354 28.44 29.63 16.38
C ASN A 354 29.09 28.51 15.54
N HIS A 355 29.44 28.80 14.29
CA HIS A 355 30.17 27.90 13.40
C HIS A 355 31.59 27.67 13.90
N GLU A 356 32.34 28.73 14.18
CA GLU A 356 33.72 28.62 14.70
C GLU A 356 33.75 27.95 16.08
N ILE A 357 32.76 28.22 16.94
CA ILE A 357 32.61 27.52 18.23
C ILE A 357 32.33 26.03 18.00
N ALA A 358 31.48 25.69 17.02
CA ALA A 358 31.16 24.31 16.69
C ALA A 358 32.39 23.55 16.18
N GLU A 359 33.21 24.18 15.34
CA GLU A 359 34.47 23.62 14.87
C GLU A 359 35.50 23.45 15.99
N GLN A 360 35.73 24.50 16.79
CA GLN A 360 36.72 24.48 17.88
C GLN A 360 36.35 23.48 18.98
N LEU A 361 35.07 23.29 19.22
CA LEU A 361 34.56 22.40 20.26
C LEU A 361 34.15 21.02 19.71
N VAL A 362 34.29 20.77 18.40
CA VAL A 362 33.94 19.53 17.69
C VAL A 362 32.50 19.05 18.01
N ILE A 363 31.54 19.96 17.85
CA ILE A 363 30.09 19.70 18.03
C ILE A 363 29.30 20.32 16.88
N THR A 364 27.98 20.06 16.81
CA THR A 364 27.13 20.68 15.79
C THR A 364 26.75 22.12 16.17
N GLU A 365 26.55 22.99 15.19
CA GLU A 365 26.06 24.36 15.42
C GLU A 365 24.75 24.41 16.21
N GLY A 366 23.83 23.47 15.95
CA GLY A 366 22.59 23.34 16.73
C GLY A 366 22.85 23.08 18.22
N THR A 367 23.92 22.35 18.55
CA THR A 367 24.35 22.11 19.94
C THR A 367 24.91 23.39 20.57
N VAL A 368 25.70 24.17 19.81
CA VAL A 368 26.19 25.49 20.26
C VAL A 368 25.03 26.44 20.53
N LYS A 369 24.07 26.58 19.59
CA LYS A 369 22.87 27.41 19.77
C LYS A 369 22.10 27.04 21.05
N SER A 370 22.00 25.75 21.36
CA SER A 370 21.38 25.26 22.60
C SER A 370 22.16 25.70 23.86
N HIS A 371 23.49 25.59 23.86
CA HIS A 371 24.33 26.07 24.95
C HIS A 371 24.22 27.59 25.14
N VAL A 372 24.27 28.37 24.05
CA VAL A 372 24.11 29.84 24.09
C VAL A 372 22.77 30.20 24.73
N LYS A 373 21.67 29.57 24.31
CA LYS A 373 20.34 29.80 24.89
C LYS A 373 20.29 29.51 26.40
N HIS A 374 20.96 28.44 26.85
CA HIS A 374 21.05 28.12 28.27
C HIS A 374 21.89 29.14 29.06
N ILE A 375 23.00 29.61 28.48
CA ILE A 375 23.85 30.65 29.06
C ILE A 375 23.06 31.95 29.22
N LEU A 376 22.36 32.42 28.18
CA LEU A 376 21.54 33.64 28.23
C LEU A 376 20.49 33.55 29.33
N ARG A 377 19.77 32.42 29.41
CA ARG A 377 18.77 32.19 30.46
C ARG A 377 19.38 32.20 31.86
N LYS A 378 20.55 31.58 32.05
CA LYS A 378 21.24 31.51 33.34
C LYS A 378 21.83 32.86 33.77
N TYR A 379 22.32 33.64 32.81
CA TYR A 379 22.82 35.00 33.04
C TYR A 379 21.70 36.04 33.18
N GLY A 380 20.47 35.71 32.76
CA GLY A 380 19.37 36.68 32.66
C GLY A 380 19.54 37.66 31.51
N ALA A 381 20.38 37.32 30.53
CA ALA A 381 20.75 38.19 29.43
C ALA A 381 19.71 38.07 28.31
N VAL A 382 19.32 39.21 27.77
CA VAL A 382 18.33 39.32 26.68
C VAL A 382 18.98 38.98 25.35
N ASN A 383 20.29 39.21 25.20
CA ASN A 383 21.04 38.89 23.98
C ASN A 383 22.50 38.51 24.26
N ARG A 384 23.16 37.99 23.22
CA ARG A 384 24.57 37.56 23.24
C ARG A 384 25.51 38.67 23.70
N ALA A 385 25.33 39.89 23.19
CA ALA A 385 26.16 41.05 23.56
C ALA A 385 26.06 41.38 25.05
N GLN A 386 24.85 41.34 25.62
CA GLN A 386 24.61 41.57 27.04
C GLN A 386 25.26 40.48 27.91
N ALA A 387 25.19 39.21 27.49
CA ALA A 387 25.88 38.13 28.19
C ALA A 387 27.41 38.26 28.14
N ILE A 388 27.97 38.68 27.00
CA ILE A 388 29.41 38.96 26.86
C ILE A 388 29.82 40.15 27.74
N ALA A 389 29.06 41.25 27.70
CA ALA A 389 29.33 42.44 28.51
C ALA A 389 29.33 42.11 30.01
N TRP A 390 28.36 41.31 30.47
CA TRP A 390 28.31 40.86 31.87
C TRP A 390 29.42 39.87 32.23
N ALA A 391 29.81 38.99 31.30
CA ALA A 391 30.95 38.10 31.51
C ALA A 391 32.26 38.88 31.67
N LEU A 392 32.46 39.95 30.88
CA LEU A 392 33.64 40.81 30.95
C LEU A 392 33.68 41.68 32.22
N GLN A 393 32.52 42.12 32.73
CA GLN A 393 32.41 42.89 33.97
C GLN A 393 32.61 42.04 35.24
N GLY A 394 32.55 40.71 35.13
CA GLY A 394 32.64 39.76 36.25
C GLY A 394 33.98 39.05 36.43
N THR A 395 34.98 39.37 35.60
CA THR A 395 36.39 38.93 35.70
C THR A 395 37.23 39.97 36.43
#